data_AF-A0A963XEY0-F1
#
_entry.id   AF-A0A963XEY0-F1
#
_cell.length_a   1.000
_cell.length_b   1.000
_cell.length_c   1.000
_cell.angle_alpha   90.00
_cell.angle_beta   90.00
_cell.angle_gamma   90.00
#
_symmetry.space_group_name_H-M   'P 1'
#
loop_
_entity.id
_entity.type
_entity.pdbx_description
1 polymer ?
#
loop_
_entity_poly.entity_id
_entity_poly.type
_entity_poly.pdbx_seq_one_letter_code
_entity_poly.pdbx_strand_id
1 'polypeptide(L)' 'MSQIIAQLEEKRRLARLGGGQRRIDGQHAKGKLSARERIELLFDEGSFEEWDMFV' A
#
# COMPACT_ATOMS: atom_id res chain seq x y z
N MET A 1 -6.81 14.62 19.65
CA MET A 1 -5.95 14.77 18.44
C MET A 1 -5.09 13.54 18.19
N SER A 2 -4.26 13.09 19.14
CA SER A 2 -3.35 11.93 18.96
C SER A 2 -4.06 10.61 18.56
N GLN A 3 -5.19 10.28 19.18
CA GLN A 3 -5.91 9.03 18.87
C GLN A 3 -6.47 8.96 17.44
N ILE A 4 -6.97 10.08 16.90
CA ILE A 4 -7.53 10.15 15.55
C ILE A 4 -6.42 9.93 14.52
N ILE A 5 -5.24 10.53 14.75
CA ILE A 5 -4.07 10.35 13.89
C ILE A 5 -3.62 8.87 13.89
N ALA A 6 -3.56 8.25 15.06
CA ALA A 6 -3.21 6.83 15.17
C ALA A 6 -4.19 5.91 14.43
N GLN A 7 -5.50 6.19 14.54
CA GLN A 7 -6.52 5.44 13.81
C GLN A 7 -6.41 5.64 12.28
N LEU A 8 -6.08 6.85 11.83
CA LEU A 8 -5.87 7.13 10.41
C LEU A 8 -4.65 6.38 9.86
N GLU A 9 -3.53 6.37 10.59
CA GLU A 9 -2.33 5.62 10.20
C GLU A 9 -2.59 4.11 10.13
N GLU A 10 -3.36 3.56 11.07
CA GLU A 10 -3.72 2.14 11.02
C GLU A 10 -4.61 1.82 9.80
N LYS A 11 -5.60 2.68 9.49
CA LYS A 11 -6.41 2.51 8.28
C LYS A 11 -5.55 2.57 7.01
N ARG A 12 -4.58 3.49 6.94
CA ARG A 12 -3.62 3.57 5.82
C ARG A 12 -2.79 2.31 5.71
N ARG A 13 -2.30 1.77 6.84
CA ARG A 13 -1.52 0.53 6.88
C ARG A 13 -2.34 -0.66 6.35
N LEU A 14 -3.60 -0.77 6.77
CA LEU A 14 -4.51 -1.82 6.31
C LEU A 14 -4.85 -1.69 4.81
N ALA A 15 -5.12 -0.47 4.33
CA ALA A 15 -5.35 -0.22 2.91
C ALA A 15 -4.11 -0.56 2.06
N ARG A 16 -2.90 -0.27 2.56
CA ARG A 16 -1.64 -0.63 1.87
C ARG A 16 -1.44 -2.14 1.74
N LEU A 17 -1.91 -2.94 2.72
CA LEU A 17 -1.89 -4.40 2.63
C LEU A 17 -2.82 -4.95 1.54
N GLY A 18 -3.81 -4.17 1.08
CA GLY A 18 -4.73 -4.54 0.01
C GLY A 18 -5.39 -5.89 0.25
N GLY A 19 -5.13 -6.86 -0.63
CA GLY A 19 -5.65 -8.23 -0.52
C GLY A 19 -5.05 -9.09 0.61
N GLY A 20 -4.20 -8.50 1.46
CA GLY A 20 -3.51 -9.14 2.58
C GLY A 20 -2.19 -9.82 2.19
N GLN A 21 -1.37 -10.10 3.20
CA GLN A 21 -0.02 -10.65 3.03
C GLN A 21 0.01 -11.91 2.15
N ARG A 22 -0.95 -12.82 2.34
CA ARG A 22 -1.06 -14.06 1.55
C ARG A 22 -1.14 -13.80 0.03
N ARG A 23 -1.83 -12.74 -0.40
CA ARG A 23 -1.92 -12.42 -1.84
C ARG A 23 -0.65 -11.75 -2.35
N ILE A 24 0.02 -10.95 -1.53
CA ILE A 24 1.31 -10.33 -1.83
C ILE A 24 2.35 -11.44 -2.04
N ASP A 25 2.48 -12.36 -1.07
CA ASP A 25 3.39 -13.50 -1.16
C ASP A 25 3.11 -14.35 -2.42
N GLY A 26 1.83 -14.53 -2.76
CA GLY A 26 1.42 -15.23 -3.97
C GLY A 26 1.79 -14.53 -5.29
N GLN A 27 1.95 -13.19 -5.30
CA GLN A 27 2.52 -12.47 -6.44
C GLN A 27 4.03 -12.65 -6.48
N HIS A 28 4.71 -12.49 -5.34
CA HIS A 28 6.16 -12.62 -5.25
C HIS A 28 6.63 -14.04 -5.61
N ALA A 29 5.91 -15.07 -5.18
CA ALA A 29 6.18 -16.46 -5.55
C ALA A 29 6.08 -16.71 -7.07
N LYS A 30 5.34 -15.86 -7.80
CA LYS A 30 5.23 -15.89 -9.27
C LYS A 30 6.25 -14.97 -9.95
N GLY A 31 7.20 -14.41 -9.21
CA GLY A 31 8.16 -13.41 -9.72
C GLY A 31 7.53 -12.06 -10.05
N LYS A 32 6.35 -11.75 -9.50
CA LYS A 32 5.61 -10.51 -9.77
C LYS A 32 5.68 -9.59 -8.56
N LEU A 33 5.87 -8.31 -8.85
CA LEU A 33 5.66 -7.23 -7.89
C LEU A 33 4.17 -7.02 -7.64
N SER A 34 3.82 -6.56 -6.43
CA SER A 34 2.54 -5.98 -6.07
C SER A 34 2.28 -4.67 -6.82
N ALA A 35 1.07 -4.13 -6.73
CA ALA A 35 0.71 -2.88 -7.40
C ALA A 35 1.55 -1.69 -6.90
N ARG A 36 1.76 -1.59 -5.57
CA ARG A 36 2.50 -0.48 -4.96
C ARG A 36 4.00 -0.54 -5.27
N GLU A 37 4.60 -1.72 -5.22
CA GLU A 37 6.00 -1.91 -5.60
C GLU A 37 6.25 -1.49 -7.07
N ARG A 38 5.28 -1.69 -7.96
CA ARG A 38 5.39 -1.22 -9.36
C ARG A 38 5.31 0.31 -9.47
N ILE A 39 4.46 0.94 -8.66
CA ILE A 39 4.33 2.40 -8.60
C ILE A 39 5.64 3.00 -8.08
N GLU A 40 6.19 2.47 -6.99
CA GLU A 40 7.45 2.93 -6.39
C GLU A 40 8.64 2.82 -7.36
N LEU A 41 8.65 1.83 -8.25
CA LEU A 41 9.69 1.72 -9.29
C LEU A 41 9.48 2.67 -10.48
N LEU A 42 8.25 3.11 -10.73
CA LEU A 42 7.89 3.90 -11.90
C LEU A 42 8.05 5.41 -11.65
N PHE A 43 7.73 5.85 -10.44
CA PHE A 43 7.70 7.26 -10.07
C PHE A 43 8.95 7.65 -9.29
N ASP A 44 9.35 8.92 -9.42
CA ASP A 44 10.40 9.49 -8.58
C ASP A 44 9.98 9.40 -7.10
N GLU A 45 10.95 9.17 -6.22
CA GLU A 45 10.70 9.02 -4.80
C GLU A 45 9.93 10.23 -4.24
N GLY A 46 8.81 9.96 -3.57
CA GLY A 46 7.94 10.98 -2.98
C GLY A 46 7.06 11.76 -3.96
N SER A 47 7.10 11.46 -5.27
CA SER A 47 6.27 12.17 -6.28
C SER A 47 4.85 11.60 -6.44
N PHE A 48 4.62 10.35 -6.01
CA PHE A 48 3.32 9.69 -6.16
C PHE A 48 2.30 10.16 -5.10
N GLU A 49 1.17 10.69 -5.55
CA GLU A 49 0.02 11.06 -4.71
C GLU A 49 -1.16 10.13 -4.99
N GLU A 50 -1.64 9.45 -3.95
CA GLU A 50 -2.71 8.45 -4.06
C GLU A 50 -4.08 9.04 -3.73
N TRP A 51 -5.04 8.77 -4.61
CA TRP A 51 -6.44 9.16 -4.47
C TRP A 51 -7.28 7.93 -4.14
N ASP A 52 -8.37 8.11 -3.40
CA ASP A 52 -9.35 7.04 -3.07
C ASP A 52 -8.76 5.80 -2.36
N MET A 53 -7.79 5.98 -1.47
CA MET A 53 -7.12 4.89 -0.72
C MET A 53 -8.06 4.01 0.14
N PHE A 54 -9.23 4.51 0.55
CA PHE A 54 -10.11 3.85 1.53
C PHE A 54 -11.37 3.20 0.94
N VAL A 55 -11.37 2.90 -0.36
CA VAL A 55 -12.47 2.19 -1.03
C VAL A 55 -12.45 0.69 -0.75
#